data_AF-A0A844NW93-F1
#
_entry.id   AF-A0A844NW93-F1
#
_cell.length_a   1.000
_cell.length_b   1.000
_cell.length_c   1.000
_cell.angle_alpha   90.00
_cell.angle_beta   90.00
_cell.angle_gamma   90.00
#
_symmetry.space_group_name_H-M   'P 1'
#
loop_
_entity.id
_entity.type
_entity.pdbx_description
1 polymer ?
#
loop_
_entity_poly.entity_id
_entity_poly.type
_entity_poly.pdbx_seq_one_letter_code
_entity_poly.pdbx_strand_id
1 'polypeptide(L)'
;LALLSFIAEVKKDNVIFAMEEPEIALPPHTQRRIAKYLLEETTQCFVTSHSPYVIERFDPSQIIILRRSAEAAVESTTVASGTTLKGKMYKRHARRGLAEAMLGPGVIVAEGITEHSALTTVAAKMEQADPDLFALDLAGITIFPVDGDGSLPNFGAFFKALGLRTYAFYDYKPRKAEENQKFVEAFDIPNEIPYPNIEELLVTQTPVEHQWTFLSALRDSGDQGNIGIPAERPDDNGVRANMRKALKSNKGNGYAARLLDLCAVHELPVGITDFLTRVYEDFPKPTPASQPDDEPADEEDGEDLVGG
;
A
#
# COMPACT_ATOMS: atom_id res chain seq x y z
N LEU A 1 -17.41 -25.05 8.42
CA LEU A 1 -18.20 -25.28 7.19
C LEU A 1 -19.34 -26.27 7.41
N ALA A 2 -19.09 -27.54 7.77
CA ALA A 2 -20.16 -28.54 7.92
C ALA A 2 -21.32 -28.13 8.87
N LEU A 3 -21.01 -27.51 10.01
CA LEU A 3 -22.02 -27.01 10.95
C LEU A 3 -22.85 -25.85 10.37
N LEU A 4 -22.20 -24.92 9.66
CA LEU A 4 -22.87 -23.80 9.00
C LEU A 4 -23.82 -24.31 7.91
N SER A 5 -23.35 -25.27 7.10
CA SER A 5 -24.14 -25.95 6.06
C SER A 5 -25.38 -26.62 6.64
N PHE A 6 -25.23 -27.35 7.74
CA PHE A 6 -26.36 -27.98 8.41
C PHE A 6 -27.39 -26.97 8.91
N ILE A 7 -26.97 -25.88 9.57
CA ILE A 7 -27.88 -24.87 10.10
C ILE A 7 -28.63 -24.15 8.97
N ALA A 8 -27.91 -23.80 7.89
CA ALA A 8 -28.51 -23.18 6.71
C ALA A 8 -29.53 -24.11 6.04
N GLU A 9 -29.24 -25.41 5.90
CA GLU A 9 -30.17 -26.38 5.31
C GLU A 9 -31.43 -26.59 6.15
N VAL A 10 -31.31 -26.61 7.48
CA VAL A 10 -32.43 -26.95 8.38
C VAL A 10 -33.40 -25.78 8.60
N LYS A 11 -32.96 -24.52 8.47
CA LYS A 11 -33.81 -23.33 8.68
C LYS A 11 -33.51 -22.17 7.71
N LYS A 12 -33.62 -22.42 6.40
CA LYS A 12 -33.29 -21.44 5.34
C LYS A 12 -33.93 -20.05 5.49
N ASP A 13 -35.19 -19.97 5.90
CA ASP A 13 -35.95 -18.70 5.78
C ASP A 13 -35.95 -17.83 7.05
N ASN A 14 -35.39 -18.30 8.18
CA ASN A 14 -35.54 -17.63 9.49
C ASN A 14 -34.22 -17.49 10.28
N VAL A 15 -33.07 -17.57 9.62
CA VAL A 15 -31.76 -17.48 10.29
C VAL A 15 -30.96 -16.30 9.74
N ILE A 16 -30.55 -15.42 10.65
CA ILE A 16 -29.54 -14.40 10.40
C ILE A 16 -28.22 -14.94 10.93
N PHE A 17 -27.19 -14.94 10.09
CA PHE A 17 -25.83 -15.26 10.52
C PHE A 17 -25.09 -13.98 10.88
N ALA A 18 -24.50 -13.92 12.08
CA ALA A 18 -23.56 -12.88 12.45
C ALA A 18 -22.23 -13.58 12.78
N MET A 19 -21.18 -13.23 12.04
CA MET A 19 -19.87 -13.86 12.17
C MET A 19 -18.80 -12.80 12.39
N GLU A 20 -18.08 -12.96 13.49
CA GLU A 20 -16.88 -12.19 13.75
C GLU A 20 -15.67 -12.95 13.17
N GLU A 21 -14.92 -12.29 12.30
CA GLU A 21 -13.69 -12.77 11.67
C GLU A 21 -13.71 -14.26 11.30
N PRO A 22 -14.61 -14.70 10.40
CA PRO A 22 -14.75 -16.10 10.02
C PRO A 22 -13.49 -16.69 9.36
N GLU A 23 -12.47 -15.86 9.08
CA GLU A 23 -11.15 -16.20 8.56
C GLU A 23 -10.10 -16.65 9.59
N ILE A 24 -10.34 -16.49 10.90
CA ILE A 24 -9.32 -16.75 11.93
C ILE A 24 -8.76 -18.18 11.79
N ALA A 25 -7.43 -18.28 11.78
CA ALA A 25 -6.67 -19.53 11.64
C ALA A 25 -6.92 -20.31 10.33
N LEU A 26 -7.45 -19.67 9.29
CA LEU A 26 -7.75 -20.33 8.01
C LEU A 26 -6.81 -19.85 6.90
N PRO A 27 -6.31 -20.77 6.06
CA PRO A 27 -5.53 -20.39 4.87
C PRO A 27 -6.34 -19.54 3.88
N PRO A 28 -5.70 -18.69 3.05
CA PRO A 28 -6.39 -17.79 2.11
C PRO A 28 -7.43 -18.45 1.19
N HIS A 29 -7.16 -19.66 0.72
CA HIS A 29 -8.11 -20.42 -0.12
C HIS A 29 -9.37 -20.83 0.65
N THR A 30 -9.23 -21.14 1.94
CA THR A 30 -10.34 -21.52 2.82
C THR A 30 -11.19 -20.30 3.19
N GLN A 31 -10.55 -19.15 3.45
CA GLN A 31 -11.25 -17.89 3.69
C GLN A 31 -12.19 -17.53 2.53
N ARG A 32 -11.69 -17.60 1.29
CA ARG A 32 -12.49 -17.37 0.07
C ARG A 32 -13.66 -18.34 -0.06
N ARG A 33 -13.46 -19.60 0.34
CA ARG A 33 -14.51 -20.62 0.30
C ARG A 33 -15.61 -20.34 1.32
N ILE A 34 -15.25 -19.86 2.51
CA ILE A 34 -16.21 -19.46 3.53
C ILE A 34 -16.97 -18.22 3.10
N ALA A 35 -16.29 -17.18 2.61
CA ALA A 35 -16.95 -15.99 2.08
C ALA A 35 -17.96 -16.34 0.97
N LYS A 36 -17.56 -17.22 0.03
CA LYS A 36 -18.45 -17.74 -1.02
C LYS A 36 -19.67 -18.47 -0.42
N TYR A 37 -19.45 -19.34 0.55
CA TYR A 37 -20.51 -20.07 1.23
C TYR A 37 -21.50 -19.12 1.92
N LEU A 38 -21.02 -18.09 2.62
CA LEU A 38 -21.87 -17.10 3.28
C LEU A 38 -22.73 -16.33 2.27
N LEU A 39 -22.17 -16.01 1.10
CA LEU A 39 -22.89 -15.31 0.03
C LEU A 39 -23.94 -16.16 -0.69
N GLU A 40 -23.71 -17.47 -0.84
CA GLU A 40 -24.57 -18.35 -1.65
C GLU A 40 -25.60 -19.13 -0.83
N GLU A 41 -25.26 -19.48 0.42
CA GLU A 41 -26.03 -20.44 1.23
C GLU A 41 -26.73 -19.80 2.43
N THR A 42 -26.64 -18.48 2.61
CA THR A 42 -27.33 -17.77 3.68
C THR A 42 -28.27 -16.69 3.15
N THR A 43 -29.44 -16.55 3.77
CA THR A 43 -30.43 -15.53 3.40
C THR A 43 -30.03 -14.13 3.86
N GLN A 44 -29.45 -14.03 5.05
CA GLN A 44 -28.89 -12.80 5.59
C GLN A 44 -27.66 -13.11 6.45
N CYS A 45 -26.55 -12.41 6.19
CA CYS A 45 -25.33 -12.55 6.96
C CYS A 45 -24.65 -11.19 7.20
N PHE A 46 -24.18 -10.98 8.42
CA PHE A 46 -23.27 -9.92 8.83
C PHE A 46 -21.91 -10.53 9.14
N VAL A 47 -20.86 -9.97 8.55
CA VAL A 47 -19.48 -10.44 8.72
C VAL A 47 -18.60 -9.25 9.08
N THR A 48 -17.83 -9.38 10.16
CA THR A 48 -16.65 -8.52 10.38
C THR A 48 -15.41 -9.26 9.89
N SER A 49 -14.48 -8.55 9.27
CA SER A 49 -13.29 -9.16 8.67
C SER A 49 -12.21 -8.12 8.45
N HIS A 50 -10.98 -8.48 8.80
CA HIS A 50 -9.77 -7.76 8.38
C HIS A 50 -9.08 -8.46 7.20
N SER A 51 -9.63 -9.56 6.70
CA SER A 51 -9.07 -10.27 5.56
C SER A 51 -9.42 -9.64 4.21
N PRO A 52 -8.42 -9.23 3.40
CA PRO A 52 -8.67 -8.81 2.02
C PRO A 52 -9.26 -9.96 1.17
N TYR A 53 -9.02 -11.23 1.55
CA TYR A 53 -9.52 -12.41 0.83
C TYR A 53 -11.00 -12.70 1.07
N VAL A 54 -11.54 -12.22 2.19
CA VAL A 54 -12.98 -12.23 2.46
C VAL A 54 -13.61 -11.02 1.75
N ILE A 55 -13.06 -9.83 1.96
CA ILE A 55 -13.56 -8.56 1.40
C ILE A 55 -13.65 -8.60 -0.13
N GLU A 56 -12.65 -9.16 -0.84
CA GLU A 56 -12.63 -9.26 -2.31
C GLU A 56 -13.83 -10.03 -2.90
N ARG A 57 -14.63 -10.73 -2.08
CA ARG A 57 -15.78 -11.55 -2.51
C ARG A 57 -17.12 -10.84 -2.45
N PHE A 58 -17.23 -9.79 -1.64
CA PHE A 58 -18.48 -9.05 -1.47
C PHE A 58 -18.62 -8.00 -2.58
N ASP A 59 -19.87 -7.67 -2.93
CA ASP A 59 -20.13 -6.52 -3.79
C ASP A 59 -19.84 -5.21 -3.01
N PRO A 60 -19.32 -4.15 -3.65
CA PRO A 60 -19.11 -2.84 -3.01
C PRO A 60 -20.32 -2.32 -2.22
N SER A 61 -21.55 -2.62 -2.67
CA SER A 61 -22.77 -2.19 -1.98
C SER A 61 -23.02 -2.90 -0.65
N GLN A 62 -22.33 -4.01 -0.41
CA GLN A 62 -22.44 -4.87 0.76
C GLN A 62 -21.28 -4.68 1.75
N ILE A 63 -20.31 -3.82 1.43
CA ILE A 63 -19.14 -3.56 2.27
C ILE A 63 -19.30 -2.21 2.95
N ILE A 64 -19.21 -2.21 4.27
CA ILE A 64 -19.24 -1.00 5.11
C ILE A 64 -17.91 -0.92 5.85
N ILE A 65 -17.17 0.17 5.65
CA ILE A 65 -15.94 0.44 6.39
C ILE A 65 -16.32 1.24 7.64
N LEU A 66 -15.85 0.80 8.79
CA LEU A 66 -16.04 1.49 10.07
C LEU A 66 -14.72 2.15 10.47
N ARG A 67 -14.77 3.43 10.87
CA ARG A 67 -13.61 4.18 11.38
C ARG A 67 -13.96 4.95 12.64
N ARG A 68 -12.94 5.25 13.43
CA ARG A 68 -13.07 6.15 14.59
C ARG A 68 -12.71 7.56 14.14
N SER A 69 -13.60 8.53 14.38
CA SER A 69 -13.35 9.95 14.11
C SER A 69 -12.41 10.56 15.17
N ALA A 70 -11.95 11.80 14.92
CA ALA A 70 -11.15 12.55 15.89
C ALA A 70 -11.88 12.79 17.23
N GLU A 71 -13.21 12.89 17.18
CA GLU A 71 -14.11 13.04 18.34
C GLU A 71 -14.46 11.70 19.00
N ALA A 72 -13.76 10.62 18.65
CA ALA A 72 -14.00 9.27 19.12
C ALA A 72 -15.40 8.70 18.78
N ALA A 73 -16.06 9.23 17.74
CA ALA A 73 -17.29 8.66 17.21
C ALA A 73 -16.99 7.54 16.20
N VAL A 74 -17.93 6.61 16.01
CA VAL A 74 -17.85 5.61 14.94
C VAL A 74 -18.51 6.17 13.69
N GLU A 75 -17.73 6.28 12.62
CA GLU A 75 -18.20 6.65 11.29
C GLU A 75 -18.27 5.41 10.40
N SER A 76 -19.26 5.38 9.52
CA SER A 76 -19.47 4.28 8.57
C SER A 76 -19.50 4.79 7.15
N THR A 77 -18.79 4.11 6.25
CA THR A 77 -18.79 4.43 4.81
C THR A 77 -19.06 3.17 4.00
N THR A 78 -20.16 3.16 3.23
CA THR A 78 -20.44 2.08 2.28
C THR A 78 -19.55 2.20 1.06
N VAL A 79 -18.87 1.13 0.66
CA VAL A 79 -17.88 1.19 -0.43
C VAL A 79 -18.51 1.65 -1.73
N ALA A 80 -19.72 1.18 -2.06
CA ALA A 80 -20.45 1.63 -3.25
C ALA A 80 -20.68 3.15 -3.30
N SER A 81 -20.89 3.82 -2.16
CA SER A 81 -21.12 5.26 -2.11
C SER A 81 -19.90 6.07 -2.54
N GLY A 82 -18.69 5.50 -2.45
CA GLY A 82 -17.45 6.09 -2.97
C GLY A 82 -17.08 5.67 -4.40
N THR A 83 -17.90 4.85 -5.07
CA THR A 83 -17.47 4.24 -6.35
C THR A 83 -17.56 5.18 -7.55
N THR A 84 -16.44 5.79 -7.92
CA THR A 84 -16.15 6.20 -9.32
C THR A 84 -15.72 5.00 -10.18
N LEU A 85 -15.34 3.88 -9.55
CA LEU A 85 -14.87 2.66 -10.20
C LEU A 85 -16.04 1.82 -10.73
N LYS A 86 -16.07 1.59 -12.05
CA LYS A 86 -17.02 0.65 -12.67
C LYS A 86 -16.82 -0.76 -12.12
N GLY A 87 -17.89 -1.54 -11.97
CA GLY A 87 -17.85 -2.88 -11.33
C GLY A 87 -16.83 -3.86 -11.92
N LYS A 88 -16.54 -3.81 -13.24
CA LYS A 88 -15.47 -4.62 -13.85
C LYS A 88 -14.07 -4.22 -13.38
N MET A 89 -13.82 -2.91 -13.26
CA MET A 89 -12.56 -2.36 -12.78
C MET A 89 -12.38 -2.71 -11.29
N TYR A 90 -13.41 -2.48 -10.47
CA TYR A 90 -13.41 -2.87 -9.06
C TYR A 90 -13.05 -4.36 -8.88
N LYS A 91 -13.78 -5.28 -9.51
CA LYS A 91 -13.54 -6.73 -9.36
C LYS A 91 -12.13 -7.17 -9.78
N ARG A 92 -11.55 -6.52 -10.79
CA ARG A 92 -10.18 -6.83 -11.24
C ARG A 92 -9.14 -6.41 -10.21
N HIS A 93 -9.30 -5.22 -9.61
CA HIS A 93 -8.34 -4.68 -8.65
C HIS A 93 -8.58 -5.16 -7.21
N ALA A 94 -9.79 -5.62 -6.87
CA ALA A 94 -10.12 -6.22 -5.58
C ALA A 94 -9.10 -7.29 -5.16
N ARG A 95 -8.69 -8.15 -6.10
CA ARG A 95 -7.68 -9.20 -5.89
C ARG A 95 -6.23 -8.76 -6.02
N ARG A 96 -5.99 -7.50 -6.44
CA ARG A 96 -4.67 -6.90 -6.69
C ARG A 96 -4.36 -5.79 -5.68
N GLY A 97 -4.73 -6.00 -4.42
CA GLY A 97 -4.42 -5.06 -3.33
C GLY A 97 -5.45 -3.95 -3.07
N LEU A 98 -6.53 -3.83 -3.87
CA LEU A 98 -7.58 -2.82 -3.57
C LEU A 98 -8.27 -3.13 -2.24
N ALA A 99 -8.57 -4.41 -1.97
CA ALA A 99 -9.21 -4.81 -0.71
C ALA A 99 -8.29 -4.57 0.51
N GLU A 100 -6.99 -4.74 0.34
CA GLU A 100 -5.97 -4.44 1.36
C GLU A 100 -5.85 -2.94 1.59
N ALA A 101 -5.72 -2.15 0.52
CA ALA A 101 -5.59 -0.71 0.61
C ALA A 101 -6.75 -0.05 1.38
N MET A 102 -7.99 -0.53 1.21
CA MET A 102 -9.17 0.02 1.89
C MET A 102 -9.14 -0.15 3.43
N LEU A 103 -8.35 -1.08 3.95
CA LEU A 103 -8.24 -1.36 5.39
C LEU A 103 -7.33 -0.37 6.12
N GLY A 104 -6.42 0.26 5.39
CA GLY A 104 -5.45 1.20 5.94
C GLY A 104 -6.01 2.61 6.17
N PRO A 105 -5.26 3.45 6.91
CA PRO A 105 -5.56 4.88 7.03
C PRO A 105 -5.09 5.69 5.81
N GLY A 106 -4.18 5.17 4.98
CA GLY A 106 -3.69 5.87 3.80
C GLY A 106 -3.22 4.95 2.67
N VAL A 107 -3.09 5.51 1.47
CA VAL A 107 -2.72 4.78 0.26
C VAL A 107 -1.89 5.62 -0.70
N ILE A 108 -0.79 5.03 -1.20
CA ILE A 108 0.03 5.60 -2.28
C ILE A 108 -0.39 4.96 -3.59
N VAL A 109 -1.05 5.72 -4.47
CA VAL A 109 -1.46 5.24 -5.80
C VAL A 109 -0.34 5.52 -6.81
N ALA A 110 0.25 4.45 -7.34
CA ALA A 110 1.36 4.49 -8.28
C ALA A 110 0.92 4.12 -9.71
N GLU A 111 1.60 4.66 -10.74
CA GLU A 111 1.22 4.40 -12.14
C GLU A 111 1.34 2.90 -12.53
N GLY A 112 2.40 2.22 -12.08
CA GLY A 112 2.62 0.82 -12.36
C GLY A 112 3.52 0.10 -11.35
N ILE A 113 3.93 -1.10 -11.74
CA ILE A 113 4.71 -2.01 -10.89
C ILE A 113 6.16 -1.52 -10.69
N THR A 114 6.71 -0.76 -11.64
CA THR A 114 8.06 -0.20 -11.53
C THR A 114 8.12 0.81 -10.39
N GLU A 115 7.16 1.74 -10.34
CA GLU A 115 6.97 2.72 -9.28
C GLU A 115 6.74 2.03 -7.93
N HIS A 116 5.87 1.03 -7.89
CA HIS A 116 5.66 0.23 -6.68
C HIS A 116 6.97 -0.36 -6.16
N SER A 117 7.75 -1.02 -7.03
CA SER A 117 9.02 -1.64 -6.63
C SER A 117 10.05 -0.59 -6.17
N ALA A 118 10.11 0.56 -6.83
CA ALA A 118 11.03 1.63 -6.47
C ALA A 118 10.65 2.27 -5.11
N LEU A 119 9.38 2.62 -4.91
CA LEU A 119 8.87 3.18 -3.66
C LEU A 119 9.08 2.22 -2.49
N THR A 120 8.75 0.93 -2.67
CA THR A 120 8.94 -0.10 -1.63
C THR A 120 10.42 -0.22 -1.24
N THR A 121 11.32 -0.24 -2.23
CA THR A 121 12.76 -0.39 -1.98
C THR A 121 13.34 0.84 -1.27
N VAL A 122 12.98 2.04 -1.73
CA VAL A 122 13.43 3.29 -1.09
C VAL A 122 12.88 3.41 0.33
N ALA A 123 11.60 3.09 0.55
CA ALA A 123 10.97 3.10 1.87
C ALA A 123 11.72 2.18 2.85
N ALA A 124 11.94 0.91 2.47
CA ALA A 124 12.67 -0.04 3.30
C ALA A 124 14.09 0.43 3.66
N LYS A 125 14.79 1.08 2.72
CA LYS A 125 16.14 1.61 2.97
C LYS A 125 16.13 2.84 3.88
N MET A 126 15.11 3.71 3.76
CA MET A 126 14.93 4.83 4.67
C MET A 126 14.61 4.33 6.08
N GLU A 127 13.67 3.40 6.23
CA GLU A 127 13.27 2.79 7.51
C GLU A 127 14.43 2.03 8.19
N GLN A 128 15.26 1.34 7.41
CA GLN A 128 16.45 0.67 7.95
C GLN A 128 17.50 1.66 8.48
N ALA A 129 17.58 2.84 7.87
CA ALA A 129 18.58 3.85 8.21
C ALA A 129 18.14 4.77 9.34
N ASP A 130 16.83 4.98 9.50
CA ASP A 130 16.24 5.88 10.49
C ASP A 130 15.14 5.15 11.30
N PRO A 131 15.46 4.68 12.53
CA PRO A 131 14.52 3.98 13.42
C PRO A 131 13.35 4.84 13.94
N ASP A 132 13.40 6.16 13.73
CA ASP A 132 12.33 7.07 14.12
C ASP A 132 11.22 7.11 13.06
N LEU A 133 11.51 6.70 11.82
CA LEU A 133 10.48 6.48 10.81
C LEU A 133 9.59 5.31 11.21
N PHE A 134 8.28 5.56 11.24
CA PHE A 134 7.31 4.50 11.45
C PHE A 134 7.08 3.77 10.13
N ALA A 135 7.48 2.50 10.09
CA ALA A 135 7.45 1.72 8.86
C ALA A 135 6.05 1.75 8.21
N LEU A 136 5.99 1.91 6.89
CA LEU A 136 4.73 2.10 6.16
C LEU A 136 3.74 0.96 6.41
N ASP A 137 4.22 -0.28 6.46
CA ASP A 137 3.39 -1.46 6.75
C ASP A 137 2.79 -1.40 8.18
N LEU A 138 3.55 -0.92 9.17
CA LEU A 138 3.06 -0.75 10.55
C LEU A 138 2.07 0.42 10.66
N ALA A 139 2.27 1.46 9.85
CA ALA A 139 1.34 2.57 9.70
C ALA A 139 0.07 2.19 8.89
N GLY A 140 0.04 1.00 8.30
CA GLY A 140 -1.07 0.54 7.46
C GLY A 140 -1.16 1.24 6.11
N ILE A 141 -0.05 1.76 5.58
CA ILE A 141 -0.01 2.49 4.31
C ILE A 141 0.29 1.53 3.17
N THR A 142 -0.69 1.33 2.29
CA THR A 142 -0.53 0.45 1.13
C THR A 142 -0.03 1.22 -0.10
N ILE A 143 0.98 0.68 -0.78
CA ILE A 143 1.38 1.13 -2.13
C ILE A 143 0.54 0.36 -3.16
N PHE A 144 -0.33 1.05 -3.89
CA PHE A 144 -1.27 0.46 -4.83
C PHE A 144 -0.90 0.81 -6.28
N PRO A 145 -0.38 -0.15 -7.09
CA PRO A 145 -0.10 0.08 -8.50
C PRO A 145 -1.36 -0.06 -9.36
N VAL A 146 -1.63 0.94 -10.21
CA VAL A 146 -2.75 0.91 -11.16
C VAL A 146 -2.46 0.02 -12.37
N ASP A 147 -1.20 -0.07 -12.80
CA ASP A 147 -0.72 -0.94 -13.89
C ASP A 147 -1.41 -0.66 -15.24
N GLY A 148 -1.52 0.62 -15.61
CA GLY A 148 -2.11 1.07 -16.88
C GLY A 148 -3.61 0.76 -17.06
N ASP A 149 -4.23 0.16 -16.04
CA ASP A 149 -5.56 -0.45 -16.09
C ASP A 149 -6.68 0.54 -15.68
N GLY A 150 -6.40 1.85 -15.66
CA GLY A 150 -7.34 2.91 -15.31
C GLY A 150 -6.68 4.28 -15.23
N SER A 151 -7.45 5.29 -14.82
CA SER A 151 -6.95 6.64 -14.54
C SER A 151 -6.61 6.74 -13.06
N LEU A 152 -5.39 7.16 -12.70
CA LEU A 152 -4.97 7.36 -11.30
C LEU A 152 -6.00 8.18 -10.50
N PRO A 153 -6.51 9.33 -11.02
CA PRO A 153 -7.57 10.09 -10.36
C PRO A 153 -8.83 9.28 -9.99
N ASN A 154 -9.19 8.24 -10.73
CA ASN A 154 -10.36 7.43 -10.37
C ASN A 154 -10.10 6.63 -9.09
N PHE A 155 -8.90 6.06 -8.96
CA PHE A 155 -8.51 5.34 -7.74
C PHE A 155 -8.30 6.30 -6.58
N GLY A 156 -7.67 7.46 -6.80
CA GLY A 156 -7.57 8.51 -5.78
C GLY A 156 -8.93 8.93 -5.25
N ALA A 157 -9.85 9.32 -6.14
CA ALA A 157 -11.21 9.73 -5.77
C ALA A 157 -11.97 8.61 -5.05
N PHE A 158 -11.78 7.35 -5.46
CA PHE A 158 -12.36 6.19 -4.78
C PHE A 158 -11.86 6.08 -3.34
N PHE A 159 -10.54 6.05 -3.11
CA PHE A 159 -9.98 5.93 -1.76
C PHE A 159 -10.28 7.14 -0.88
N LYS A 160 -10.25 8.35 -1.46
CA LYS A 160 -10.60 9.60 -0.77
C LYS A 160 -12.05 9.61 -0.32
N ALA A 161 -12.97 9.12 -1.16
CA ALA A 161 -14.38 8.96 -0.79
C ALA A 161 -14.61 7.91 0.31
N LEU A 162 -13.68 6.96 0.47
CA LEU A 162 -13.66 6.03 1.60
C LEU A 162 -13.01 6.62 2.86
N GLY A 163 -12.53 7.87 2.84
CA GLY A 163 -11.93 8.54 4.00
C GLY A 163 -10.46 8.18 4.24
N LEU A 164 -9.75 7.62 3.26
CA LEU A 164 -8.31 7.40 3.35
C LEU A 164 -7.56 8.67 2.99
N ARG A 165 -6.38 8.85 3.60
CA ARG A 165 -5.38 9.81 3.13
C ARG A 165 -4.78 9.32 1.81
N THR A 166 -4.82 10.15 0.77
CA THR A 166 -4.50 9.74 -0.59
C THR A 166 -3.28 10.45 -1.17
N TYR A 167 -2.32 9.66 -1.65
CA TYR A 167 -1.13 10.14 -2.35
C TYR A 167 -1.11 9.59 -3.77
N ALA A 168 -0.62 10.38 -4.72
CA ALA A 168 -0.33 9.90 -6.07
C ALA A 168 1.16 10.02 -6.34
N PHE A 169 1.75 9.01 -7.00
CA PHE A 169 3.11 9.08 -7.52
C PHE A 169 3.10 8.74 -9.02
N TYR A 170 3.36 9.73 -9.86
CA TYR A 170 3.12 9.61 -11.30
C TYR A 170 4.06 10.44 -12.17
N ASP A 171 4.16 10.05 -13.44
CA ASP A 171 5.06 10.64 -14.43
C ASP A 171 4.63 12.04 -14.89
N TYR A 172 5.61 12.89 -15.20
CA TYR A 172 5.34 14.16 -15.88
C TYR A 172 4.74 13.91 -17.26
N LYS A 173 3.54 14.46 -17.48
CA LYS A 173 2.94 14.53 -18.81
C LYS A 173 2.37 15.93 -19.03
N PRO A 174 2.64 16.58 -20.18
CA PRO A 174 2.00 17.84 -20.50
C PRO A 174 0.49 17.60 -20.66
N ARG A 175 -0.29 18.14 -19.73
CA ARG A 175 -1.75 17.99 -19.65
C ARG A 175 -2.42 19.35 -19.68
N LYS A 176 -3.71 19.38 -20.04
CA LYS A 176 -4.52 20.59 -19.92
C LYS A 176 -4.79 20.91 -18.45
N ALA A 177 -5.12 22.16 -18.14
CA ALA A 177 -5.41 22.59 -16.77
C ALA A 177 -6.53 21.76 -16.11
N GLU A 178 -7.58 21.42 -16.87
CA GLU A 178 -8.71 20.63 -16.38
C GLU A 178 -8.32 19.18 -16.06
N GLU A 179 -7.30 18.64 -16.72
CA GLU A 179 -6.80 17.28 -16.43
C GLU A 179 -5.91 17.27 -15.18
N ASN A 180 -5.08 18.31 -14.99
CA ASN A 180 -4.30 18.46 -13.76
C ASN A 180 -5.20 18.69 -12.54
N GLN A 181 -6.30 19.42 -12.71
CA GLN A 181 -7.27 19.65 -11.64
C GLN A 181 -7.87 18.34 -11.10
N LYS A 182 -8.06 17.32 -11.94
CA LYS A 182 -8.55 16.00 -11.50
C LYS A 182 -7.62 15.32 -10.50
N PHE A 183 -6.31 15.53 -10.59
CA PHE A 183 -5.37 14.98 -9.62
C PHE A 183 -5.47 15.71 -8.28
N VAL A 184 -5.61 17.03 -8.30
CA VAL A 184 -5.78 17.86 -7.10
C VAL A 184 -7.09 17.51 -6.37
N GLU A 185 -8.15 17.21 -7.12
CA GLU A 185 -9.43 16.79 -6.52
C GLU A 185 -9.35 15.37 -5.94
N ALA A 186 -8.74 14.45 -6.69
CA ALA A 186 -8.69 13.03 -6.35
C ALA A 186 -7.71 12.68 -5.24
N PHE A 187 -6.66 13.47 -5.03
CA PHE A 187 -5.59 13.17 -4.09
C PHE A 187 -5.43 14.28 -3.06
N ASP A 188 -4.99 13.94 -1.86
CA ASP A 188 -4.59 14.93 -0.87
C ASP A 188 -3.18 15.45 -1.18
N ILE A 189 -2.30 14.55 -1.61
CA ILE A 189 -0.93 14.88 -2.03
C ILE A 189 -0.66 14.27 -3.42
N PRO A 190 -0.96 15.00 -4.50
CA PRO A 190 -0.52 14.61 -5.83
C PRO A 190 0.99 14.87 -6.00
N ASN A 191 1.75 13.87 -6.41
CA ASN A 191 3.18 13.98 -6.71
C ASN A 191 3.49 13.61 -8.16
N GLU A 192 3.62 14.63 -9.00
CA GLU A 192 4.17 14.49 -10.36
C GLU A 192 5.70 14.57 -10.30
N ILE A 193 6.40 13.52 -10.72
CA ILE A 193 7.87 13.58 -10.81
C ILE A 193 8.28 14.50 -11.96
N PRO A 194 9.41 15.22 -11.88
CA PRO A 194 9.86 16.14 -12.93
C PRO A 194 10.50 15.42 -14.14
N TYR A 195 10.06 14.19 -14.42
CA TYR A 195 10.60 13.33 -15.47
C TYR A 195 9.46 12.66 -16.24
N PRO A 196 9.64 12.39 -17.55
CA PRO A 196 8.59 11.81 -18.38
C PRO A 196 8.24 10.34 -18.03
N ASN A 197 9.08 9.69 -17.23
CA ASN A 197 8.87 8.35 -16.69
C ASN A 197 9.80 8.10 -15.50
N ILE A 198 9.45 7.14 -14.65
CA ILE A 198 10.30 6.72 -13.54
C ILE A 198 11.65 6.16 -14.01
N GLU A 199 11.75 5.54 -15.20
CA GLU A 199 13.04 5.05 -15.67
C GLU A 199 14.04 6.19 -15.89
N GLU A 200 13.58 7.34 -16.38
CA GLU A 200 14.41 8.53 -16.55
C GLU A 200 14.82 9.13 -15.19
N LEU A 201 13.91 9.16 -14.21
CA LEU A 201 14.21 9.58 -12.84
C LEU A 201 15.35 8.73 -12.26
N LEU A 202 15.23 7.40 -12.35
CA LEU A 202 16.22 6.46 -11.81
C LEU A 202 17.57 6.60 -12.51
N VAL A 203 17.60 6.64 -13.85
CA VAL A 203 18.86 6.79 -14.61
C VAL A 203 19.56 8.12 -14.33
N THR A 204 18.78 9.18 -14.07
CA THR A 204 19.32 10.52 -13.80
C THR A 204 19.83 10.64 -12.37
N GLN A 205 19.10 10.10 -11.39
CA GLN A 205 19.35 10.35 -9.97
C GLN A 205 20.13 9.25 -9.25
N THR A 206 20.36 8.10 -9.89
CA THR A 206 21.24 7.05 -9.33
C THR A 206 22.69 7.19 -9.82
N PRO A 207 23.70 6.87 -9.01
CA PRO A 207 25.10 6.89 -9.43
C PRO A 207 25.37 6.00 -10.65
N VAL A 208 26.13 6.54 -11.61
CA VAL A 208 26.46 5.82 -12.87
C VAL A 208 27.27 4.54 -12.62
N GLU A 209 28.08 4.52 -11.56
CA GLU A 209 28.85 3.34 -11.14
C GLU A 209 27.94 2.17 -10.73
N HIS A 210 26.86 2.46 -10.01
CA HIS A 210 25.87 1.45 -9.61
C HIS A 210 25.08 0.94 -10.82
N GLN A 211 24.76 1.84 -11.76
CA GLN A 211 24.14 1.45 -13.03
C GLN A 211 25.04 0.48 -13.82
N TRP A 212 26.34 0.78 -13.92
CA TRP A 212 27.28 -0.12 -14.60
C TRP A 212 27.48 -1.44 -13.87
N THR A 213 27.56 -1.40 -12.53
CA THR A 213 27.67 -2.61 -11.69
C THR A 213 26.47 -3.52 -11.91
N PHE A 214 25.25 -2.96 -11.90
CA PHE A 214 24.02 -3.69 -12.18
C PHE A 214 24.02 -4.28 -13.61
N LEU A 215 24.35 -3.48 -14.63
CA LEU A 215 24.38 -3.94 -16.03
C LEU A 215 25.41 -5.06 -16.24
N SER A 216 26.58 -4.94 -15.62
CA SER A 216 27.63 -5.98 -15.67
C SER A 216 27.13 -7.28 -15.05
N ALA A 217 26.54 -7.21 -13.84
CA ALA A 217 25.96 -8.37 -13.19
C ALA A 217 24.84 -9.02 -14.02
N LEU A 218 24.01 -8.22 -14.67
CA LEU A 218 22.91 -8.70 -15.52
C LEU A 218 23.42 -9.39 -16.80
N ARG A 219 24.51 -8.89 -17.38
CA ARG A 219 25.21 -9.53 -18.50
C ARG A 219 25.81 -10.86 -18.06
N ASP A 220 26.53 -10.86 -16.93
CA ASP A 220 27.29 -12.00 -16.45
C ASP A 220 26.37 -13.14 -15.98
N SER A 221 25.17 -12.84 -15.49
CA SER A 221 24.15 -13.85 -15.16
C SER A 221 23.46 -14.46 -16.39
N GLY A 222 23.59 -13.83 -17.57
CA GLY A 222 22.88 -14.21 -18.79
C GLY A 222 21.43 -13.70 -18.87
N ASP A 223 20.95 -12.99 -17.84
CA ASP A 223 19.57 -12.48 -17.77
C ASP A 223 19.33 -11.18 -18.55
N GLN A 224 20.35 -10.70 -19.27
CA GLN A 224 20.27 -9.47 -20.07
C GLN A 224 19.26 -9.51 -21.23
N GLY A 225 18.72 -10.69 -21.58
CA GLY A 225 17.78 -10.84 -22.70
C GLY A 225 18.29 -10.15 -23.98
N ASN A 226 17.46 -9.29 -24.56
CA ASN A 226 17.78 -8.53 -25.79
C ASN A 226 18.33 -7.10 -25.51
N ILE A 227 18.81 -6.83 -24.29
CA ILE A 227 19.34 -5.50 -23.92
C ILE A 227 20.65 -5.24 -24.67
N GLY A 228 21.49 -6.25 -24.89
CA GLY A 228 22.74 -6.13 -25.65
C GLY A 228 23.78 -5.29 -24.91
N ILE A 229 24.10 -5.67 -23.68
CA ILE A 229 25.04 -4.95 -22.81
C ILE A 229 26.47 -5.21 -23.31
N PRO A 230 27.30 -4.18 -23.56
CA PRO A 230 28.65 -4.36 -24.07
C PRO A 230 29.57 -5.09 -23.07
N ALA A 231 30.61 -5.74 -23.58
CA ALA A 231 31.61 -6.43 -22.76
C ALA A 231 32.49 -5.44 -21.97
N GLU A 232 32.87 -4.34 -22.61
CA GLU A 232 33.62 -3.25 -21.99
C GLU A 232 32.69 -2.12 -21.55
N ARG A 233 33.10 -1.40 -20.49
CA ARG A 233 32.35 -0.26 -19.98
C ARG A 233 32.37 0.89 -21.00
N PRO A 234 31.21 1.34 -21.51
CA PRO A 234 31.15 2.52 -22.36
C PRO A 234 31.34 3.80 -21.53
N ASP A 235 31.31 4.95 -22.19
CA ASP A 235 31.22 6.23 -21.46
C ASP A 235 29.93 6.32 -20.63
N ASP A 236 29.88 7.28 -19.71
CA ASP A 236 28.76 7.42 -18.78
C ASP A 236 27.41 7.64 -19.49
N ASN A 237 27.43 8.26 -20.68
CA ASN A 237 26.24 8.41 -21.51
C ASN A 237 25.77 7.06 -22.05
N GLY A 238 26.69 6.22 -22.53
CA GLY A 238 26.43 4.86 -22.96
C GLY A 238 25.93 3.97 -21.82
N VAL A 239 26.47 4.11 -20.60
CA VAL A 239 25.98 3.38 -19.41
C VAL A 239 24.52 3.74 -19.15
N ARG A 240 24.21 5.04 -19.06
CA ARG A 240 22.83 5.53 -18.85
C ARG A 240 21.87 5.09 -19.96
N ALA A 241 22.32 5.07 -21.22
CA ALA A 241 21.51 4.60 -22.33
C ALA A 241 21.15 3.12 -22.21
N ASN A 242 22.13 2.28 -21.86
CA ASN A 242 21.90 0.85 -21.63
C ASN A 242 21.01 0.61 -20.40
N MET A 243 21.21 1.37 -19.32
CA MET A 243 20.39 1.28 -18.12
C MET A 243 18.93 1.63 -18.41
N ARG A 244 18.69 2.72 -19.15
CA ARG A 244 17.34 3.12 -19.61
C ARG A 244 16.69 2.02 -20.45
N LYS A 245 17.44 1.40 -21.35
CA LYS A 245 16.94 0.26 -22.15
C LYS A 245 16.60 -0.94 -21.26
N ALA A 246 17.43 -1.23 -20.26
CA ALA A 246 17.19 -2.32 -19.32
C ALA A 246 15.91 -2.12 -18.51
N LEU A 247 15.71 -0.93 -17.92
CA LEU A 247 14.50 -0.62 -17.15
C LEU A 247 13.23 -0.67 -18.00
N LYS A 248 13.30 -0.27 -19.28
CA LYS A 248 12.15 -0.33 -20.21
C LYS A 248 11.86 -1.72 -20.78
N SER A 249 12.83 -2.63 -20.75
CA SER A 249 12.74 -3.91 -21.48
C SER A 249 11.66 -4.86 -20.98
N ASN A 250 11.39 -4.87 -19.67
CA ASN A 250 10.31 -5.66 -19.09
C ASN A 250 9.86 -5.05 -17.76
N LYS A 251 8.74 -4.31 -17.77
CA LYS A 251 8.17 -3.72 -16.57
C LYS A 251 7.85 -4.81 -15.55
N GLY A 252 8.33 -4.65 -14.31
CA GLY A 252 8.10 -5.63 -13.23
C GLY A 252 9.15 -6.74 -13.09
N ASN A 253 10.24 -6.70 -13.84
CA ASN A 253 11.39 -7.62 -13.65
C ASN A 253 12.23 -7.32 -12.37
N GLY A 254 11.83 -6.33 -11.58
CA GLY A 254 12.53 -5.93 -10.35
C GLY A 254 13.85 -5.17 -10.58
N TYR A 255 14.17 -4.74 -11.81
CA TYR A 255 15.44 -4.05 -12.08
C TYR A 255 15.54 -2.70 -11.37
N ALA A 256 14.43 -1.98 -11.22
CA ALA A 256 14.40 -0.74 -10.45
C ALA A 256 14.81 -0.97 -8.99
N ALA A 257 14.18 -1.95 -8.32
CA ALA A 257 14.53 -2.35 -6.95
C ALA A 257 16.00 -2.76 -6.84
N ARG A 258 16.46 -3.68 -7.70
CA ARG A 258 17.86 -4.17 -7.68
C ARG A 258 18.90 -3.07 -7.92
N LEU A 259 18.59 -2.07 -8.74
CA LEU A 259 19.45 -0.90 -8.92
C LEU A 259 19.52 -0.06 -7.65
N LEU A 260 18.36 0.20 -7.02
CA LEU A 260 18.25 0.97 -5.77
C LEU A 260 18.88 0.25 -4.58
N ASP A 261 18.91 -1.08 -4.58
CA ASP A 261 19.59 -1.88 -3.57
C ASP A 261 21.10 -1.61 -3.54
N LEU A 262 21.71 -1.24 -4.67
CA LEU A 262 23.13 -0.88 -4.74
C LEU A 262 23.44 0.50 -4.14
N CYS A 263 22.45 1.41 -4.08
CA CYS A 263 22.65 2.76 -3.57
C CYS A 263 22.76 2.80 -2.03
N ALA A 264 23.65 3.61 -1.48
CA ALA A 264 23.50 4.05 -0.09
C ALA A 264 22.31 4.99 0.07
N VAL A 265 21.85 5.24 1.30
CA VAL A 265 20.66 6.06 1.58
C VAL A 265 20.77 7.48 0.99
N HIS A 266 21.94 8.10 1.10
CA HIS A 266 22.21 9.42 0.54
C HIS A 266 22.37 9.43 -1.00
N GLU A 267 22.42 8.26 -1.64
CA GLU A 267 22.48 8.08 -3.10
C GLU A 267 21.12 7.70 -3.69
N LEU A 268 20.07 7.60 -2.87
CA LEU A 268 18.73 7.29 -3.33
C LEU A 268 18.14 8.47 -4.12
N PRO A 269 17.24 8.22 -5.10
CA PRO A 269 16.64 9.28 -5.89
C PRO A 269 15.85 10.26 -5.03
N VAL A 270 16.28 11.52 -5.02
CA VAL A 270 15.66 12.62 -4.26
C VAL A 270 14.17 12.77 -4.58
N GLY A 271 13.77 12.56 -5.84
CA GLY A 271 12.35 12.61 -6.23
C GLY A 271 11.46 11.55 -5.56
N ILE A 272 12.05 10.45 -5.08
CA ILE A 272 11.35 9.39 -4.33
C ILE A 272 11.47 9.65 -2.83
N THR A 273 12.65 10.01 -2.32
CA THR A 273 12.84 10.27 -0.88
C THR A 273 12.02 11.47 -0.41
N ASP A 274 11.99 12.58 -1.16
CA ASP A 274 11.20 13.77 -0.81
C ASP A 274 9.69 13.51 -0.81
N PHE A 275 9.25 12.55 -1.65
CA PHE A 275 7.87 12.09 -1.64
C PHE A 275 7.57 11.27 -0.39
N LEU A 276 8.41 10.26 -0.09
CA LEU A 276 8.22 9.39 1.07
C LEU A 276 8.35 10.13 2.40
N THR A 277 9.23 11.12 2.52
CA THR A 277 9.33 11.97 3.72
C THR A 277 7.99 12.63 4.05
N ARG A 278 7.30 13.20 3.05
CA ARG A 278 5.95 13.78 3.24
C ARG A 278 4.91 12.73 3.64
N VAL A 279 5.05 11.49 3.19
CA VAL A 279 4.17 10.40 3.63
C VAL A 279 4.43 10.10 5.12
N TYR A 280 5.70 9.93 5.52
CA TYR A 280 6.05 9.65 6.91
C TYR A 280 5.64 10.77 7.88
N GLU A 281 5.71 12.03 7.45
CA GLU A 281 5.25 13.19 8.24
C GLU A 281 3.77 13.11 8.61
N ASP A 282 2.93 12.57 7.73
CA ASP A 282 1.49 12.39 7.99
C ASP A 282 1.20 11.19 8.92
N PHE A 283 2.17 10.28 9.12
CA PHE A 283 2.02 9.05 9.92
C PHE A 283 3.17 8.88 10.94
N PRO A 284 3.29 9.80 11.92
CA PRO A 284 4.34 9.72 12.91
C PRO A 284 4.19 8.47 13.79
N LYS A 285 5.32 7.99 14.31
CA LYS A 285 5.38 6.85 15.23
C LYS A 285 4.46 7.12 16.44
N PRO A 286 3.53 6.21 16.77
CA PRO A 286 2.66 6.39 17.93
C PRO A 286 3.48 6.50 19.21
N THR A 287 3.14 7.47 20.07
CA THR A 287 3.69 7.53 21.42
C THR A 287 3.25 6.28 22.19
N PRO A 288 4.15 5.60 22.92
CA PRO A 288 3.76 4.50 23.79
C PRO A 288 2.65 4.97 24.74
N ALA A 289 1.59 4.17 24.87
CA ALA A 289 0.55 4.46 25.85
C ALA A 289 1.20 4.44 27.25
N SER A 290 1.05 5.52 28.01
CA SER A 290 1.42 5.55 29.43
C SER A 290 0.66 4.42 30.14
N GLN A 291 1.37 3.51 30.80
CA GLN A 291 0.71 2.51 31.64
C GLN A 291 0.03 3.23 32.82
N PRO A 292 -1.15 2.78 33.29
CA PRO A 292 -1.87 3.45 34.37
C PRO A 292 -1.25 3.35 35.78
N ASP A 293 -0.01 2.88 35.95
CA ASP A 293 0.55 2.53 37.28
C ASP A 293 1.92 3.19 37.57
N ASP A 294 2.08 4.47 37.26
CA ASP A 294 3.12 5.32 37.88
C ASP A 294 2.44 6.41 38.73
N GLU A 295 1.53 6.02 39.63
CA GLU A 295 1.26 6.83 40.81
C GLU A 295 2.39 6.55 41.82
N PRO A 296 3.12 7.57 42.31
CA PRO A 296 4.08 7.36 43.38
C PRO A 296 3.31 6.82 44.58
N ALA A 297 3.75 5.68 45.10
CA ALA A 297 3.23 5.14 46.35
C ALA A 297 3.23 6.25 47.41
N ASP A 298 2.04 6.68 47.82
CA ASP A 298 1.88 7.52 49.00
C ASP A 298 2.61 6.79 50.15
N GLU A 299 3.56 7.48 50.75
CA GLU A 299 4.27 7.03 51.95
C GLU A 299 3.22 6.80 53.06
N GLU A 300 2.83 5.55 53.27
CA GLU A 300 2.02 5.14 54.41
C GLU A 300 2.72 5.53 55.71
N ASP A 301 2.00 6.32 56.48
CA ASP A 301 2.20 6.73 57.87
C ASP A 301 3.12 5.82 58.69
N GLY A 302 4.25 6.38 59.12
CA GLY A 302 5.02 5.85 60.24
C GLY A 302 4.28 6.05 61.55
N GLU A 303 3.58 5.02 62.04
CA GLU A 303 3.15 4.92 63.43
C GLU A 303 4.40 4.87 64.35
N ASP A 304 4.70 6.01 64.99
CA ASP A 304 5.62 6.07 66.13
C ASP A 304 4.99 5.38 67.36
N LEU A 305 5.35 4.12 67.56
CA LEU A 305 5.21 3.42 68.84
C LEU A 305 6.51 3.51 69.64
N VAL A 306 6.72 4.56 70.45
CA VAL A 306 7.61 4.50 71.62
C VAL A 306 7.15 5.42 72.78
N GLY A 307 6.61 4.78 73.82
CA GLY A 307 7.01 4.93 75.23
C GLY A 307 6.96 6.29 75.95
N GLY A 308 6.11 6.40 76.97
CA GLY A 308 6.14 7.41 78.03
C GLY A 308 4.93 7.39 78.93
#